data_AF-A0A0W1A6G6-F1
#
_entry.id   AF-A0A0W1A6G6-F1
#
_cell.length_a   1.000
_cell.length_b   1.000
_cell.length_c   1.000
_cell.angle_alpha   90.00
_cell.angle_beta   90.00
_cell.angle_gamma   90.00
#
_symmetry.space_group_name_H-M   'P 1'
#
loop_
_entity.id
_entity.type
_entity.pdbx_description
1 polymer ?
#
loop_
_entity_poly.entity_id
_entity_poly.type
_entity_poly.pdbx_seq_one_letter_code
_entity_poly.pdbx_strand_id
1 'polypeptide(L)'
;MNEMDVLDLFYDELRAEGKTRLTLFISLDELAAAKLSEKLGVEVTLKTLHKLADICIANEWLERTTADLEYRYLSLTEAGLNMAVNYQYIARKKTSE
;
A
#
# COMPACT_ATOMS: atom_id res chain seq x y z
N MET A 1 8.03 5.05 -8.27
CA MET A 1 7.56 4.67 -6.92
C MET A 1 7.23 5.92 -6.13
N ASN A 2 6.03 6.00 -5.58
CA ASN A 2 5.55 7.02 -4.66
C ASN A 2 4.59 6.38 -3.63
N GLU A 3 3.95 7.20 -2.80
CA GLU A 3 3.00 6.80 -1.75
C GLU A 3 1.81 6.01 -2.33
N MET A 4 1.34 6.37 -3.51
CA MET A 4 0.21 5.69 -4.17
C MET A 4 0.57 4.26 -4.54
N ASP A 5 1.81 3.99 -4.94
CA ASP A 5 2.26 2.63 -5.23
C ASP A 5 2.24 1.74 -3.97
N VAL A 6 2.49 2.34 -2.79
CA VAL A 6 2.32 1.65 -1.49
C VAL A 6 0.86 1.39 -1.21
N LEU A 7 -0.02 2.38 -1.35
CA LEU A 7 -1.46 2.18 -1.13
C LEU A 7 -2.05 1.13 -2.09
N ASP A 8 -1.54 1.09 -3.31
CA ASP A 8 -1.96 0.15 -4.34
C ASP A 8 -1.60 -1.29 -4.00
N LEU A 9 -0.47 -1.53 -3.32
CA LEU A 9 -0.14 -2.84 -2.77
C LEU A 9 -1.23 -3.35 -1.82
N PHE A 10 -1.72 -2.50 -0.93
CA PHE A 10 -2.81 -2.88 -0.01
C PHE A 10 -4.12 -3.11 -0.74
N TYR A 11 -4.41 -2.28 -1.74
CA TYR A 11 -5.63 -2.43 -2.54
C TYR A 11 -5.64 -3.73 -3.34
N ASP A 12 -4.50 -4.11 -3.93
CA ASP A 12 -4.39 -5.37 -4.67
C ASP A 12 -4.56 -6.59 -3.77
N GLU A 13 -3.93 -6.61 -2.59
CA GLU A 13 -4.10 -7.70 -1.62
C GLU A 13 -5.54 -7.75 -1.10
N LEU A 14 -6.20 -6.61 -0.90
CA LEU A 14 -7.63 -6.55 -0.54
C LEU A 14 -8.49 -7.23 -1.60
N ARG A 15 -8.20 -6.96 -2.88
CA ARG A 15 -8.91 -7.59 -4.01
C ARG A 15 -8.60 -9.07 -4.16
N ALA A 16 -7.35 -9.47 -3.93
CA ALA A 16 -6.91 -10.85 -4.05
C ALA A 16 -7.52 -11.75 -2.96
N GLU A 17 -7.56 -11.27 -1.72
CA GLU A 17 -8.08 -12.05 -0.58
C GLU A 17 -9.60 -11.93 -0.40
N GLY A 18 -10.27 -11.01 -1.11
CA GLY A 18 -11.70 -10.73 -0.94
C GLY A 18 -12.07 -10.23 0.46
N LYS A 19 -11.07 -9.75 1.20
CA LYS A 19 -11.22 -9.24 2.56
C LYS A 19 -11.66 -7.79 2.57
N THR A 20 -12.18 -7.34 3.70
CA THR A 20 -12.43 -5.92 3.92
C THR A 20 -11.18 -5.26 4.49
N ARG A 21 -11.10 -3.94 4.35
CA ARG A 21 -10.05 -3.12 4.96
C ARG A 21 -9.78 -3.49 6.43
N LEU A 22 -10.85 -3.74 7.18
CA LEU A 22 -10.81 -4.04 8.62
C LEU A 22 -10.12 -5.37 8.97
N THR A 23 -9.94 -6.27 8.01
CA THR A 23 -9.35 -7.60 8.23
C THR A 23 -8.07 -7.84 7.43
N LEU A 24 -7.63 -6.84 6.65
CA LEU A 24 -6.38 -6.89 5.90
C LEU A 24 -5.28 -6.18 6.69
N PHE A 25 -4.21 -6.93 6.95
CA PHE A 25 -3.02 -6.44 7.64
C PHE A 25 -1.79 -6.85 6.85
N ILE A 26 -1.00 -5.88 6.43
CA ILE A 26 0.21 -6.12 5.62
C ILE A 26 1.43 -5.67 6.41
N SER A 27 2.45 -6.51 6.39
CA SER A 27 3.78 -6.15 6.87
C SER A 27 4.61 -5.65 5.70
N LEU A 28 5.22 -4.47 5.84
CA LEU A 28 6.12 -3.91 4.85
C LEU A 28 7.53 -4.42 5.12
N ASP A 29 7.76 -5.68 4.78
CA ASP A 29 9.04 -6.36 4.90
C ASP A 29 9.72 -6.53 3.52
N GLU A 30 10.82 -7.28 3.49
CA GLU A 30 11.57 -7.56 2.25
C GLU A 30 10.71 -8.25 1.19
N LEU A 31 9.72 -9.06 1.59
CA LEU A 31 8.81 -9.72 0.65
C LEU A 31 7.86 -8.69 0.01
N ALA A 32 7.34 -7.75 0.79
CA ALA A 32 6.53 -6.65 0.26
C ALA A 32 7.35 -5.77 -0.69
N ALA A 33 8.60 -5.46 -0.35
CA ALA A 33 9.52 -4.71 -1.22
C ALA A 33 9.83 -5.46 -2.53
N ALA A 34 10.05 -6.77 -2.46
CA ALA A 34 10.27 -7.61 -3.64
C ALA A 34 9.03 -7.66 -4.55
N LYS A 35 7.84 -7.90 -3.98
CA LYS A 35 6.56 -7.87 -4.72
C LYS A 35 6.36 -6.54 -5.45
N LEU A 36 6.62 -5.43 -4.77
CA LEU A 36 6.46 -4.11 -5.36
C LEU A 36 7.52 -3.82 -6.43
N SER A 37 8.75 -4.31 -6.23
CA SER A 37 9.81 -4.22 -7.23
C SER A 37 9.43 -4.93 -8.53
N GLU A 38 8.92 -6.16 -8.40
CA GLU A 38 8.45 -6.97 -9.54
C GLU A 38 7.31 -6.27 -10.28
N LYS A 39 6.32 -5.76 -9.54
CA LYS A 39 5.16 -5.06 -10.11
C LYS A 39 5.55 -3.79 -10.87
N LEU A 40 6.48 -3.01 -10.33
CA LEU A 40 6.87 -1.71 -10.91
C LEU A 40 8.00 -1.84 -11.94
N GLY A 41 8.66 -2.99 -12.03
CA GLY A 41 9.84 -3.20 -12.88
C GLY A 41 11.05 -2.37 -12.45
N VAL A 42 11.11 -1.92 -11.20
CA VAL A 42 12.21 -1.13 -10.64
C VAL A 42 12.60 -1.67 -9.27
N GLU A 43 13.87 -1.52 -8.88
CA GLU A 43 14.32 -1.95 -7.56
C GLU A 43 13.71 -1.08 -6.46
N VAL A 44 13.00 -1.72 -5.52
CA VAL A 44 12.46 -1.10 -4.31
C VAL A 44 13.21 -1.65 -3.12
N THR A 45 13.93 -0.77 -2.43
CA THR A 45 14.57 -1.14 -1.15
C THR A 45 13.59 -1.05 0.00
N LEU A 46 13.81 -1.86 1.05
CA LEU A 46 13.03 -1.82 2.28
C LEU A 46 12.99 -0.41 2.90
N LYS A 47 14.13 0.30 2.89
CA LYS A 47 14.25 1.67 3.40
C LYS A 47 13.33 2.65 2.64
N THR A 48 13.26 2.52 1.31
CA THR A 48 12.38 3.37 0.49
C THR A 48 10.92 3.06 0.78
N LEU A 49 10.57 1.78 0.90
CA LEU A 49 9.21 1.35 1.22
C LEU A 49 8.76 1.89 2.59
N HIS A 50 9.59 1.78 3.62
CA HIS A 50 9.32 2.32 4.96
C HIS A 50 9.15 3.84 4.95
N LYS A 51 10.03 4.57 4.26
CA LYS A 51 9.91 6.04 4.14
C LYS A 51 8.59 6.45 3.50
N LEU A 52 8.14 5.75 2.46
CA LEU A 52 6.85 6.05 1.82
C LEU A 52 5.67 5.64 2.71
N ALA A 53 5.80 4.55 3.47
CA ALA A 53 4.82 4.14 4.46
C ALA A 53 4.64 5.20 5.57
N ASP A 54 5.73 5.79 6.04
CA ASP A 54 5.66 6.89 7.03
C ASP A 54 4.87 8.08 6.48
N ILE A 55 5.02 8.41 5.21
CA ILE A 55 4.24 9.47 4.56
C ILE A 55 2.76 9.08 4.48
N CYS A 56 2.45 7.83 4.12
CA CYS A 56 1.07 7.34 4.13
C CYS A 56 0.46 7.37 5.55
N ILE A 57 1.22 7.05 6.59
CA ILE A 57 0.76 7.14 7.99
C ILE A 57 0.55 8.59 8.39
N ALA A 58 1.48 9.49 8.05
CA ALA A 58 1.36 10.92 8.35
C ALA A 58 0.16 11.58 7.65
N ASN A 59 -0.25 11.07 6.48
CA ASN A 59 -1.47 11.48 5.77
C ASN A 59 -2.73 10.74 6.22
N GLU A 60 -2.65 9.91 7.26
CA GLU A 60 -3.76 9.11 7.78
C GLU A 60 -4.36 8.15 6.73
N TRP A 61 -3.56 7.69 5.78
CA TRP A 61 -3.95 6.69 4.77
C TRP A 61 -3.64 5.27 5.19
N LEU A 62 -2.61 5.09 6.02
CA LEU A 62 -2.30 3.84 6.69
C LEU A 62 -2.35 4.04 8.21
N GLU A 63 -2.74 3.00 8.92
CA GLU A 63 -2.74 2.98 10.38
C GLU A 63 -1.94 1.79 10.92
N ARG A 64 -1.22 2.03 12.02
CA ARG A 64 -0.54 0.97 12.78
C ARG A 64 -1.57 0.26 13.64
N THR A 65 -1.53 -1.07 13.66
CA THR A 65 -2.35 -1.84 14.59
C THR A 65 -1.69 -1.92 15.96
N THR A 66 -2.48 -2.23 16.99
CA THR A 66 -2.02 -2.34 18.39
C THR A 66 -0.98 -3.44 18.63
N ALA A 67 -0.72 -4.31 17.64
CA ALA A 67 0.36 -5.29 17.66
C ALA A 67 1.63 -4.66 17.06
N ASP A 68 2.18 -3.68 17.78
CA ASP A 68 3.14 -2.71 17.23
C ASP A 68 4.56 -3.31 17.06
N LEU A 69 4.96 -3.50 15.80
CA LEU A 69 6.34 -3.72 15.37
C LEU A 69 6.58 -2.85 14.13
N GLU A 70 6.71 -1.53 14.34
CA GLU A 70 7.00 -0.42 13.40
C GLU A 70 6.28 -0.41 12.04
N TYR A 71 6.51 -1.41 11.19
CA TYR A 71 5.94 -1.56 9.84
C TYR A 71 5.24 -2.92 9.62
N ARG A 72 4.94 -3.65 10.70
CA ARG A 72 4.18 -4.90 10.65
C ARG A 72 2.70 -4.65 10.89
N TYR A 73 1.87 -5.44 10.24
CA TYR A 73 0.41 -5.44 10.42
C TYR A 73 -0.21 -4.04 10.25
N LEU A 74 0.23 -3.29 9.24
CA LEU A 74 -0.40 -2.03 8.87
C LEU A 74 -1.75 -2.32 8.20
N SER A 75 -2.70 -1.39 8.33
CA SER A 75 -3.97 -1.46 7.62
C SER A 75 -4.23 -0.17 6.86
N LEU A 76 -5.01 -0.26 5.78
CA LEU A 76 -5.56 0.93 5.11
C LEU A 76 -6.56 1.60 6.04
N THR A 77 -6.64 2.93 6.02
CA THR A 77 -7.78 3.68 6.57
C THR A 77 -8.87 3.85 5.50
N GLU A 78 -10.04 4.35 5.89
CA GLU A 78 -11.08 4.66 4.90
C GLU A 78 -10.62 5.73 3.89
N ALA A 79 -9.88 6.74 4.37
CA ALA A 79 -9.27 7.74 3.51
C ALA A 79 -8.23 7.13 2.56
N GLY A 80 -7.36 6.25 3.07
CA GLY A 80 -6.36 5.54 2.25
C GLY A 80 -6.98 4.66 1.18
N LEU A 81 -8.06 3.94 1.52
CA LEU A 81 -8.80 3.11 0.55
C LEU A 81 -9.39 3.97 -0.57
N ASN A 82 -10.02 5.09 -0.23
CA ASN A 82 -10.56 6.02 -1.22
C ASN A 82 -9.45 6.57 -2.15
N MET A 83 -8.29 6.90 -1.59
CA MET A 83 -7.14 7.35 -2.38
C MET A 83 -6.62 6.25 -3.33
N ALA A 84 -6.48 5.01 -2.86
CA ALA A 84 -6.05 3.88 -3.69
C ALA A 84 -7.02 3.61 -4.84
N VAL A 85 -8.34 3.62 -4.56
CA VAL A 85 -9.38 3.44 -5.58
C VAL A 85 -9.34 4.57 -6.62
N ASN A 86 -9.22 5.82 -6.17
CA ASN A 86 -9.12 6.97 -7.08
C ASN A 86 -7.87 6.90 -7.95
N TYR A 87 -6.73 6.54 -7.37
CA TYR A 87 -5.49 6.32 -8.11
C TYR A 87 -5.65 5.24 -9.19
N GLN A 88 -6.23 4.10 -8.85
CA GLN A 88 -6.53 3.03 -9.81
C GLN A 88 -7.48 3.48 -10.92
N TYR A 89 -8.51 4.26 -10.61
CA TYR A 89 -9.43 4.78 -11.62
C TYR A 89 -8.74 5.76 -12.58
N ILE A 90 -7.90 6.65 -12.07
CA ILE A 90 -7.14 7.61 -12.88
C ILE A 90 -6.07 6.90 -13.71
N ALA A 91 -5.34 5.96 -13.11
CA ALA A 91 -4.31 5.18 -13.79
C ALA A 91 -4.88 4.34 -14.93
N ARG A 92 -6.05 3.71 -14.73
CA ARG A 92 -6.73 2.92 -15.77
C ARG A 92 -7.36 3.77 -16.88
N LYS A 93 -7.79 5.01 -16.59
CA LYS A 93 -8.25 5.94 -17.63
C LYS A 93 -7.13 6.31 -18.61
N LYS A 94 -5.90 6.48 -18.14
CA LYS A 94 -4.75 6.80 -19.00
C LYS A 94 -4.38 5.69 -20.00
N THR A 95 -4.86 4.47 -19.81
CA THR A 95 -4.63 3.35 -20.74
C THR A 95 -5.74 3.19 -21.78
N SER A 96 -6.79 4.03 -21.73
CA SER A 96 -7.95 3.98 -22.63
C SER A 96 -8.07 5.20 -23.57
N GLU A 97 -7.05 6.06 -23.63
CA GLU A 97 -6.95 7.20 -24.56
C GLU A 97 -5.76 7.06 -25.51
#